data_AF-A0A2V4H088-F1
#
_entry.id   AF-A0A2V4H088-F1
#
_cell.length_a   1.000
_cell.length_b   1.000
_cell.length_c   1.000
_cell.angle_alpha   90.00
_cell.angle_beta   90.00
_cell.angle_gamma   90.00
#
_symmetry.space_group_name_H-M   'P 1'
#
loop_
_entity.id
_entity.type
_entity.pdbx_description
1 polymer ?
#
loop_
_entity_poly.entity_id
_entity_poly.type
_entity_poly.pdbx_seq_one_letter_code
_entity_poly.pdbx_strand_id
1 'polypeptide(L)'
;MIKLYDNYVFMSDGGDEEKDRLYSRKFRKKSIIDVSGVRIGEGLKIAAGPCSVENEEMILDIARSVKAAGADMIRGGAFKPRTSPYSFQGLGEDGIKYLVEAKEETGLPIVTEIMNPAYYRYFDGVDMLQVGSRNAQNFDLLRFLGKQKKPVLLKNGMGNTAKEWLETAEYILSGGNGNVVLCYRGVRGIENSTRFTMNVGSIIYAKSETHLPICADPSHASGRRDFVESMALASVAAGADMLEIEVHNDPERALSDADQQITPFDLKRIIEKARALKRELDAWSKQQY
;
A
#
# COMPACT_ATOMS: atom_id res chain seq x y z
N MET A 1 -2.04 20.23 -35.82
CA MET A 1 -3.30 20.01 -35.07
C MET A 1 -3.30 18.56 -34.60
N ILE A 2 -2.86 18.32 -33.37
CA ILE A 2 -2.72 16.98 -32.78
C ILE A 2 -3.82 16.86 -31.72
N LYS A 3 -4.65 15.81 -31.84
CA LYS A 3 -5.80 15.56 -30.99
C LYS A 3 -5.35 15.13 -29.60
N LEU A 4 -5.70 15.94 -28.61
CA LEU A 4 -5.72 15.58 -27.20
C LEU A 4 -6.73 14.45 -27.00
N TYR A 5 -6.25 13.26 -26.63
CA TYR A 5 -6.99 12.36 -25.75
C TYR A 5 -6.00 11.73 -24.78
N ASP A 6 -6.49 11.56 -23.56
CA ASP A 6 -5.84 11.00 -22.39
C ASP A 6 -4.92 9.80 -22.68
N ASN A 7 -3.79 9.77 -21.96
CA ASN A 7 -2.81 8.68 -21.85
C ASN A 7 -1.54 8.83 -22.71
N TYR A 8 -0.66 9.67 -22.17
CA TYR A 8 0.81 9.62 -22.18
C TYR A 8 1.49 8.46 -22.93
N VAL A 9 2.21 8.80 -24.00
CA VAL A 9 3.45 8.14 -24.43
C VAL A 9 4.41 9.22 -24.93
N PHE A 10 5.56 9.39 -24.29
CA PHE A 10 6.67 10.17 -24.88
C PHE A 10 7.69 9.20 -25.48
N MET A 11 7.61 9.00 -26.79
CA MET A 11 8.78 8.61 -27.56
C MET A 11 9.25 9.85 -28.31
N SER A 12 10.34 10.47 -27.86
CA SER A 12 11.14 11.34 -28.71
C SER A 12 12.29 10.54 -29.31
N ASP A 13 12.41 10.63 -30.62
CA ASP A 13 13.59 10.28 -31.38
C ASP A 13 14.72 11.22 -30.97
N GLY A 14 15.76 10.69 -30.31
CA GLY A 14 16.98 11.44 -29.99
C GLY A 14 17.52 11.25 -28.58
N GLY A 15 18.53 10.39 -28.45
CA GLY A 15 19.87 10.81 -28.02
C GLY A 15 20.18 11.24 -26.58
N ASP A 16 19.24 11.35 -25.65
CA ASP A 16 19.55 11.61 -24.23
C ASP A 16 18.77 10.64 -23.30
N GLU A 17 19.48 9.93 -22.42
CA GLU A 17 18.91 8.90 -21.53
C GLU A 17 18.07 9.45 -20.36
N GLU A 18 18.02 10.77 -20.15
CA GLU A 18 17.14 11.42 -19.17
C GLU A 18 15.83 11.88 -19.82
N LYS A 19 15.02 10.92 -20.29
CA LYS A 19 13.60 11.15 -20.52
C LYS A 19 12.90 11.37 -19.17
N ASP A 20 12.24 12.51 -18.99
CA ASP A 20 11.46 12.74 -17.77
C ASP A 20 10.40 11.61 -17.61
N ARG A 21 10.36 10.98 -16.43
CA ARG A 21 9.47 9.84 -16.11
C ARG A 21 8.07 10.27 -15.70
N LEU A 22 7.02 9.55 -16.11
CA LEU A 22 5.62 9.90 -15.83
C LEU A 22 5.34 10.08 -14.34
N TYR A 23 5.99 9.30 -13.46
CA TYR A 23 5.83 9.47 -12.01
C TYR A 23 6.39 10.80 -11.49
N SER A 24 7.22 11.52 -12.25
CA SER A 24 8.03 12.64 -11.78
C SER A 24 7.19 13.86 -11.40
N ARG A 25 7.55 14.50 -10.27
CA ARG A 25 6.97 15.79 -9.85
C ARG A 25 7.17 16.91 -10.86
N LYS A 26 8.13 16.80 -11.78
CA LYS A 26 8.33 17.77 -12.86
C LYS A 26 7.10 17.90 -13.76
N PHE A 27 6.34 16.82 -13.95
CA PHE A 27 5.16 16.82 -14.82
C PHE A 27 3.91 17.36 -14.17
N ARG A 28 3.71 17.07 -12.87
CA ARG A 28 2.48 17.45 -12.18
C ARG A 28 2.67 17.60 -10.69
N LYS A 29 1.77 18.39 -10.11
CA LYS A 29 1.59 18.47 -8.66
C LYS A 29 1.12 17.12 -8.10
N LYS A 30 1.28 16.97 -6.79
CA LYS A 30 0.89 15.78 -6.01
C LYS A 30 -0.47 15.25 -6.46
N SER A 31 -0.52 13.97 -6.76
CA SER A 31 -1.74 13.25 -7.13
C SER A 31 -2.58 12.94 -5.91
N ILE A 32 -3.89 12.85 -6.15
CA ILE A 32 -4.87 12.37 -5.19
C ILE A 32 -5.52 11.17 -5.82
N ILE A 33 -5.41 10.02 -5.17
CA ILE A 33 -5.98 8.76 -5.65
C ILE A 33 -7.24 8.47 -4.85
N ASP A 34 -8.37 8.37 -5.55
CA ASP A 34 -9.66 8.07 -4.94
C ASP A 34 -9.90 6.56 -4.94
N VAL A 35 -10.07 5.99 -3.74
CA VAL A 35 -10.44 4.59 -3.53
C VAL A 35 -11.83 4.58 -2.90
N SER A 36 -12.86 4.60 -3.74
CA SER A 36 -14.28 4.54 -3.33
C SER A 36 -14.65 5.58 -2.26
N GLY A 37 -14.20 6.83 -2.45
CA GLY A 37 -14.41 7.96 -1.54
C GLY A 37 -13.23 8.22 -0.60
N VAL A 38 -12.29 7.28 -0.45
CA VAL A 38 -11.07 7.48 0.35
C VAL A 38 -10.00 8.15 -0.51
N ARG A 39 -9.82 9.45 -0.31
CA ARG A 39 -8.87 10.29 -1.08
C ARG A 39 -7.45 10.23 -0.51
N ILE A 40 -6.62 9.34 -1.05
CA ILE A 40 -5.22 9.17 -0.63
C ILE A 40 -4.38 10.29 -1.26
N GLY A 41 -3.59 10.98 -0.42
CA GLY A 41 -2.89 12.21 -0.78
C GLY A 41 -3.47 13.47 -0.11
N GLU A 42 -4.65 13.35 0.52
CA GLU A 42 -5.27 14.38 1.36
C GLU A 42 -5.34 13.92 2.83
N GLY A 43 -4.51 14.54 3.68
CA GLY A 43 -4.31 14.07 5.06
C GLY A 43 -3.65 12.70 5.11
N LEU A 44 -3.81 12.00 6.25
CA LEU A 44 -3.33 10.64 6.46
C LEU A 44 -4.49 9.64 6.37
N LYS A 45 -4.33 8.61 5.54
CA LYS A 45 -5.28 7.49 5.41
C LYS A 45 -4.73 6.20 6.02
N ILE A 46 -5.60 5.33 6.50
CA ILE A 46 -5.21 4.09 7.18
C ILE A 46 -5.94 2.90 6.56
N ALA A 47 -5.20 1.97 5.97
CA ALA A 47 -5.68 0.62 5.71
C ALA A 47 -5.24 -0.29 6.86
N ALA A 48 -6.19 -0.98 7.49
CA ALA A 48 -5.89 -1.89 8.59
C ALA A 48 -6.71 -3.17 8.48
N GLY A 49 -6.19 -4.28 8.99
CA GLY A 49 -6.83 -5.58 8.93
C GLY A 49 -5.81 -6.71 8.97
N PRO A 50 -6.24 -7.98 8.89
CA PRO A 50 -5.37 -9.11 9.18
C PRO A 50 -4.37 -9.37 8.07
N CYS A 51 -3.27 -10.05 8.41
CA CYS A 51 -2.30 -10.51 7.43
C CYS A 51 -2.95 -11.44 6.38
N SER A 52 -3.80 -12.36 6.81
CA SER A 52 -4.52 -13.30 5.93
C SER A 52 -6.00 -13.31 6.27
N VAL A 53 -6.85 -13.56 5.27
CA VAL A 53 -8.25 -13.91 5.52
C VAL A 53 -8.29 -15.40 5.88
N GLU A 54 -8.75 -15.73 7.08
CA GLU A 54 -8.70 -17.10 7.62
C GLU A 54 -10.06 -17.78 7.59
N ASN A 55 -11.14 -17.02 7.78
CA ASN A 55 -12.53 -17.41 7.61
C ASN A 55 -13.43 -16.16 7.58
N GLU A 56 -14.72 -16.36 7.29
CA GLU A 56 -15.75 -15.31 7.21
C GLU A 56 -15.95 -14.57 8.54
N GLU A 57 -16.22 -15.29 9.63
CA GLU A 57 -16.51 -14.70 10.95
C GLU A 57 -15.36 -13.79 11.42
N MET A 58 -14.13 -14.25 11.28
CA MET A 58 -12.93 -13.52 11.65
C MET A 58 -12.76 -12.22 10.85
N ILE A 59 -12.94 -12.24 9.52
CA ILE A 59 -12.75 -11.01 8.74
C ILE A 59 -13.86 -9.99 8.98
N LEU A 60 -15.10 -10.44 9.20
CA LEU A 60 -16.21 -9.56 9.60
C LEU A 60 -15.93 -8.90 10.95
N ASP A 61 -15.54 -9.68 11.96
CA ASP A 61 -15.23 -9.18 13.30
C ASP A 61 -14.04 -8.20 13.31
N ILE A 62 -12.98 -8.50 12.55
CA ILE A 62 -11.85 -7.58 12.40
C ILE A 62 -12.28 -6.31 11.64
N ALA A 63 -13.09 -6.42 10.58
CA ALA A 63 -13.56 -5.25 9.84
C ALA A 63 -14.35 -4.29 10.74
N ARG A 64 -15.26 -4.81 11.59
CA ARG A 64 -15.95 -4.00 12.61
C ARG A 64 -14.96 -3.33 13.56
N SER A 65 -13.99 -4.10 14.04
CA SER A 65 -13.01 -3.66 15.03
C SER A 65 -12.08 -2.56 14.51
N VAL A 66 -11.55 -2.70 13.29
CA VAL A 66 -10.69 -1.68 12.68
C VAL A 66 -11.48 -0.45 12.25
N LYS A 67 -12.74 -0.61 11.83
CA LYS A 67 -13.66 0.52 11.58
C LYS A 67 -13.85 1.34 12.85
N ALA A 68 -14.15 0.68 13.97
CA ALA A 68 -14.34 1.33 15.26
C ALA A 68 -13.06 2.00 15.78
N ALA A 69 -11.89 1.46 15.46
CA ALA A 69 -10.60 2.08 15.73
C ALA A 69 -10.27 3.28 14.84
N GLY A 70 -11.03 3.49 13.75
CA GLY A 70 -10.93 4.65 12.87
C GLY A 70 -10.16 4.42 11.56
N ALA A 71 -9.98 3.16 11.15
CA ALA A 71 -9.43 2.82 9.83
C ALA A 71 -10.33 3.37 8.70
N ASP A 72 -9.69 3.75 7.59
CA ASP A 72 -10.37 4.27 6.40
C ASP A 72 -10.67 3.15 5.39
N MET A 73 -9.87 2.07 5.41
CA MET A 73 -9.97 0.92 4.50
C MET A 73 -9.68 -0.39 5.25
N ILE A 74 -10.21 -1.50 4.75
CA ILE A 74 -9.91 -2.86 5.23
C ILE A 74 -8.84 -3.48 4.33
N ARG A 75 -7.81 -4.07 4.93
CA ARG A 75 -6.81 -4.88 4.20
C ARG A 75 -6.87 -6.35 4.63
N GLY A 76 -6.63 -7.27 3.70
CA GLY A 76 -6.62 -8.71 4.01
C GLY A 76 -6.06 -9.53 2.86
N GLY A 77 -5.15 -10.48 3.15
CA GLY A 77 -4.54 -11.33 2.12
C GLY A 77 -5.40 -12.56 1.83
N ALA A 78 -6.08 -12.58 0.69
CA ALA A 78 -6.81 -13.77 0.22
C ALA A 78 -5.89 -14.77 -0.51
N PHE A 79 -4.88 -14.25 -1.23
CA PHE A 79 -3.81 -15.03 -1.85
C PHE A 79 -2.49 -14.72 -1.12
N LYS A 80 -1.75 -15.74 -0.68
CA LYS A 80 -0.53 -15.55 0.13
C LYS A 80 0.73 -16.02 -0.60
N PRO A 81 1.70 -15.13 -0.90
CA PRO A 81 2.98 -15.55 -1.47
C PRO A 81 3.90 -16.11 -0.37
N ARG A 82 3.79 -17.41 -0.09
CA ARG A 82 4.56 -18.09 0.96
C ARG A 82 5.91 -18.60 0.43
N THR A 83 6.92 -18.57 1.29
CA THR A 83 8.23 -19.19 1.01
C THR A 83 8.13 -20.71 1.01
N SER A 84 7.33 -21.28 1.93
CA SER A 84 7.10 -22.73 2.01
C SER A 84 5.75 -23.09 1.37
N PRO A 85 5.70 -24.13 0.51
CA PRO A 85 4.45 -24.60 -0.08
C PRO A 85 3.52 -25.27 0.95
N TYR A 86 4.05 -25.69 2.10
CA TYR A 86 3.29 -26.35 3.17
C TYR A 86 2.61 -25.36 4.14
N SER A 87 2.90 -24.06 4.00
CA SER A 87 2.22 -23.04 4.78
C SER A 87 0.80 -22.79 4.26
N PHE A 88 -0.05 -22.18 5.07
CA PHE A 88 -1.36 -21.68 4.62
C PHE A 88 -1.21 -20.73 3.41
N GLN A 89 -1.84 -21.09 2.28
CA GLN A 89 -1.71 -20.38 1.00
C GLN A 89 -2.75 -19.26 0.81
N GLY A 90 -3.67 -19.10 1.76
CA GLY A 90 -4.85 -18.23 1.64
C GLY A 90 -6.07 -18.98 1.10
N LEU A 91 -7.24 -18.35 1.23
CA LEU A 91 -8.52 -18.91 0.79
C LEU A 91 -8.84 -18.61 -0.69
N GLY A 92 -7.97 -17.86 -1.38
CA GLY A 92 -8.16 -17.52 -2.79
C GLY A 92 -9.47 -16.78 -3.04
N GLU A 93 -10.28 -17.28 -3.95
CA GLU A 93 -11.57 -16.68 -4.32
C GLU A 93 -12.50 -16.48 -3.12
N ASP A 94 -12.62 -17.46 -2.22
CA ASP A 94 -13.53 -17.37 -1.08
C ASP A 94 -13.05 -16.29 -0.08
N GLY A 95 -11.74 -16.13 0.07
CA GLY A 95 -11.19 -15.02 0.85
C GLY A 95 -11.52 -13.64 0.27
N ILE A 96 -11.66 -13.52 -1.06
CA ILE A 96 -12.13 -12.28 -1.70
C ILE A 96 -13.62 -12.08 -1.44
N LYS A 97 -14.45 -13.13 -1.51
CA LYS A 97 -15.88 -13.05 -1.19
C LYS A 97 -16.11 -12.54 0.23
N TYR A 98 -15.40 -13.10 1.21
CA TYR A 98 -15.52 -12.65 2.60
C TYR A 98 -15.06 -11.20 2.82
N LEU A 99 -14.06 -10.72 2.06
CA LEU A 99 -13.70 -9.30 2.08
C LEU A 99 -14.80 -8.40 1.51
N VAL A 100 -15.50 -8.87 0.47
CA VAL A 100 -16.66 -8.14 -0.10
C VAL A 100 -17.80 -8.06 0.91
N GLU A 101 -18.12 -9.16 1.60
CA GLU A 101 -19.11 -9.17 2.68
C GLU A 101 -18.71 -8.21 3.83
N ALA A 102 -17.45 -8.22 4.24
CA ALA A 102 -16.93 -7.28 5.24
C ALA A 102 -17.05 -5.81 4.82
N LYS A 103 -16.87 -5.51 3.52
CA LYS A 103 -17.11 -4.18 2.96
C LYS A 103 -18.59 -3.82 2.96
N GLU A 104 -19.47 -4.72 2.57
CA GLU A 104 -20.93 -4.48 2.58
C GLU A 104 -21.41 -4.16 4.00
N GLU A 105 -20.85 -4.83 5.00
CA GLU A 105 -21.22 -4.64 6.40
C GLU A 105 -20.68 -3.34 7.01
N THR A 106 -19.44 -2.96 6.69
CA THR A 106 -18.73 -1.85 7.38
C THR A 106 -18.58 -0.58 6.54
N GLY A 107 -18.83 -0.68 5.23
CA GLY A 107 -18.54 0.36 4.24
C GLY A 107 -17.05 0.65 4.04
N LEU A 108 -16.13 -0.18 4.55
CA LEU A 108 -14.70 -0.01 4.34
C LEU A 108 -14.28 -0.48 2.94
N PRO A 109 -13.67 0.38 2.11
CA PRO A 109 -13.09 -0.07 0.85
C PRO A 109 -11.97 -1.09 1.08
N ILE A 110 -11.84 -2.03 0.14
CA ILE A 110 -10.94 -3.18 0.25
C ILE A 110 -9.61 -2.89 -0.44
N VAL A 111 -8.51 -3.17 0.27
CA VAL A 111 -7.17 -3.30 -0.30
C VAL A 111 -6.72 -4.76 -0.16
N THR A 112 -6.47 -5.47 -1.25
CA THR A 112 -6.01 -6.86 -1.21
C THR A 112 -5.03 -7.22 -2.33
N GLU A 113 -4.17 -8.20 -2.09
CA GLU A 113 -3.05 -8.54 -2.96
C GLU A 113 -3.49 -9.35 -4.18
N ILE A 114 -3.05 -8.91 -5.36
CA ILE A 114 -3.11 -9.68 -6.61
C ILE A 114 -1.70 -10.17 -6.96
N MET A 115 -1.58 -11.48 -7.17
CA MET A 115 -0.29 -12.11 -7.48
C MET A 115 -0.14 -12.52 -8.94
N ASN A 116 -1.24 -12.64 -9.67
CA ASN A 116 -1.28 -13.15 -11.03
C ASN A 116 -2.44 -12.51 -11.81
N PRO A 117 -2.23 -12.02 -13.05
CA PRO A 117 -3.31 -11.50 -13.90
C PRO A 117 -4.52 -12.43 -14.04
N ALA A 118 -4.31 -13.75 -14.03
CA ALA A 118 -5.39 -14.73 -14.15
C ALA A 118 -6.40 -14.68 -12.98
N TYR A 119 -5.98 -14.18 -11.81
CA TYR A 119 -6.87 -14.05 -10.65
C TYR A 119 -7.75 -12.81 -10.72
N TYR A 120 -7.48 -11.86 -11.62
CA TYR A 120 -8.18 -10.58 -11.71
C TYR A 120 -9.71 -10.71 -11.80
N ARG A 121 -10.20 -11.80 -12.41
CA ARG A 121 -11.64 -12.12 -12.50
C ARG A 121 -12.37 -12.19 -11.15
N TYR A 122 -11.66 -12.38 -10.05
CA TYR A 122 -12.23 -12.43 -8.70
C TYR A 122 -12.30 -11.07 -8.02
N PHE A 123 -11.64 -10.06 -8.57
CA PHE A 123 -11.41 -8.79 -7.88
C PHE A 123 -12.48 -7.74 -8.18
N ASP A 124 -13.61 -8.07 -8.81
CA ASP A 124 -14.62 -7.08 -9.21
C ASP A 124 -15.12 -6.21 -8.04
N GLY A 125 -15.35 -6.82 -6.87
CA GLY A 125 -15.76 -6.12 -5.64
C GLY A 125 -14.64 -5.39 -4.89
N VAL A 126 -13.37 -5.57 -5.28
CA VAL A 126 -12.18 -4.97 -4.63
C VAL A 126 -11.93 -3.56 -5.13
N ASP A 127 -11.63 -2.64 -4.21
CA ASP A 127 -11.46 -1.21 -4.50
C ASP A 127 -10.02 -0.84 -4.89
N MET A 128 -9.02 -1.51 -4.32
CA MET A 128 -7.61 -1.27 -4.60
C MET A 128 -6.82 -2.58 -4.66
N LEU A 129 -6.02 -2.73 -5.71
CA LEU A 129 -5.17 -3.90 -5.92
C LEU A 129 -3.79 -3.67 -5.33
N GLN A 130 -3.35 -4.53 -4.44
CA GLN A 130 -1.99 -4.50 -3.92
C GLN A 130 -1.07 -5.39 -4.75
N VAL A 131 0.10 -4.87 -5.12
CA VAL A 131 1.24 -5.66 -5.61
C VAL A 131 2.21 -5.80 -4.45
N GLY A 132 2.36 -7.03 -3.93
CA GLY A 132 3.29 -7.31 -2.85
C GLY A 132 4.74 -7.28 -3.28
N SER A 133 5.65 -7.14 -2.33
CA SER A 133 7.09 -6.95 -2.57
C SER A 133 7.79 -8.06 -3.35
N ARG A 134 7.24 -9.28 -3.37
CA ARG A 134 7.78 -10.37 -4.19
C ARG A 134 7.43 -10.23 -5.68
N ASN A 135 6.37 -9.49 -5.98
CA ASN A 135 5.91 -9.19 -7.33
C ASN A 135 6.22 -7.74 -7.76
N ALA A 136 7.00 -6.99 -6.97
CA ALA A 136 7.34 -5.59 -7.26
C ALA A 136 8.04 -5.39 -8.62
N GLN A 137 8.70 -6.44 -9.15
CA GLN A 137 9.31 -6.47 -10.48
C GLN A 137 8.72 -7.57 -11.37
N ASN A 138 7.52 -8.05 -11.06
CA ASN A 138 6.76 -8.90 -11.97
C ASN A 138 6.19 -8.01 -13.09
N PHE A 139 7.03 -7.68 -14.09
CA PHE A 139 6.69 -6.70 -15.11
C PHE A 139 5.47 -7.07 -15.94
N ASP A 140 5.17 -8.36 -16.10
CA ASP A 140 3.96 -8.80 -16.81
C ASP A 140 2.70 -8.48 -16.00
N LEU A 141 2.73 -8.69 -14.68
CA LEU A 141 1.67 -8.23 -13.79
C LEU A 141 1.54 -6.70 -13.82
N LEU A 142 2.65 -5.95 -13.76
CA LEU A 142 2.63 -4.49 -13.78
C LEU A 142 2.05 -3.94 -15.10
N ARG A 143 2.46 -4.47 -16.25
CA ARG A 143 1.91 -4.10 -17.58
C ARG A 143 0.43 -4.44 -17.68
N PHE A 144 0.01 -5.57 -17.11
CA PHE A 144 -1.40 -5.94 -17.05
C PHE A 144 -2.21 -4.91 -16.23
N LEU A 145 -1.71 -4.55 -15.05
CA LEU A 145 -2.33 -3.56 -14.16
C LEU A 145 -2.35 -2.15 -14.75
N GLY A 146 -1.36 -1.82 -15.58
CA GLY A 146 -1.31 -0.57 -16.35
C GLY A 146 -2.49 -0.41 -17.31
N LYS A 147 -3.08 -1.51 -17.78
CA LYS A 147 -4.27 -1.50 -18.67
C LYS A 147 -5.60 -1.48 -17.90
N GLN A 148 -5.56 -1.55 -16.57
CA GLN A 148 -6.76 -1.52 -15.73
C GLN A 148 -7.05 -0.11 -15.23
N LYS A 149 -8.24 0.11 -14.68
CA LYS A 149 -8.64 1.41 -14.09
C LYS A 149 -8.55 1.43 -12.56
N LYS A 150 -8.54 0.25 -11.92
CA LYS A 150 -8.53 0.13 -10.46
C LYS A 150 -7.23 0.72 -9.88
N PRO A 151 -7.32 1.46 -8.75
CA PRO A 151 -6.15 1.89 -8.01
C PRO A 151 -5.21 0.75 -7.65
N VAL A 152 -3.90 1.02 -7.67
CA VAL A 152 -2.84 0.05 -7.35
C VAL A 152 -2.00 0.54 -6.19
N LEU A 153 -1.86 -0.30 -5.15
CA LEU A 153 -0.89 -0.13 -4.07
C LEU A 153 0.38 -0.92 -4.41
N LEU A 154 1.43 -0.25 -4.84
CA LEU A 154 2.68 -0.89 -5.29
C LEU A 154 3.72 -0.91 -4.17
N LYS A 155 3.93 -2.07 -3.54
CA LYS A 155 5.00 -2.23 -2.54
C LYS A 155 6.38 -2.22 -3.19
N ASN A 156 7.37 -1.61 -2.54
CA ASN A 156 8.76 -1.77 -2.98
C ASN A 156 9.20 -3.24 -2.88
N GLY A 157 10.08 -3.66 -3.79
CA GLY A 157 10.72 -4.97 -3.70
C GLY A 157 11.74 -5.02 -2.57
N MET A 158 11.95 -6.21 -2.02
CA MET A 158 12.82 -6.40 -0.84
C MET A 158 14.28 -6.06 -1.09
N GLY A 159 14.73 -6.03 -2.34
CA GLY A 159 16.09 -5.64 -2.72
C GLY A 159 16.15 -4.41 -3.63
N ASN A 160 15.03 -3.70 -3.83
CA ASN A 160 15.01 -2.57 -4.73
C ASN A 160 15.58 -1.32 -4.07
N THR A 161 16.40 -0.60 -4.82
CA THR A 161 16.68 0.81 -4.57
C THR A 161 15.40 1.64 -4.69
N ALA A 162 15.39 2.82 -4.09
CA ALA A 162 14.24 3.73 -4.23
C ALA A 162 13.99 4.12 -5.69
N LYS A 163 15.05 4.29 -6.51
CA LYS A 163 14.93 4.57 -7.95
C LYS A 163 14.25 3.43 -8.70
N GLU A 164 14.68 2.18 -8.49
CA GLU A 164 14.04 1.01 -9.13
C GLU A 164 12.57 0.87 -8.72
N TRP A 165 12.23 1.20 -7.47
CA TRP A 165 10.84 1.21 -7.01
C TRP A 165 9.99 2.30 -7.70
N LEU A 166 10.55 3.47 -8.01
CA LEU A 166 9.85 4.48 -8.81
C LEU A 166 9.71 4.02 -10.27
N GLU A 167 10.74 3.42 -10.85
CA GLU A 167 10.72 2.90 -12.22
C GLU A 167 9.71 1.74 -12.38
N THR A 168 9.45 0.92 -11.34
CA THR A 168 8.40 -0.10 -11.42
C THR A 168 6.99 0.51 -11.47
N ALA A 169 6.78 1.70 -10.88
CA ALA A 169 5.53 2.44 -11.04
C ALA A 169 5.32 2.88 -12.50
N GLU A 170 6.40 3.21 -13.21
CA GLU A 170 6.36 3.65 -14.61
C GLU A 170 5.74 2.59 -15.53
N TYR A 171 5.92 1.29 -15.25
CA TYR A 171 5.28 0.20 -16.00
C TYR A 171 3.75 0.22 -15.91
N ILE A 172 3.21 0.67 -14.78
CA ILE A 172 1.76 0.83 -14.61
C ILE A 172 1.30 2.13 -15.28
N LEU A 173 2.00 3.24 -15.03
CA LEU A 173 1.66 4.56 -15.57
C LEU A 173 1.69 4.59 -17.09
N SER A 174 2.73 4.03 -17.71
CA SER A 174 2.89 3.94 -19.17
C SER A 174 1.85 3.04 -19.84
N GLY A 175 1.18 2.16 -19.07
CA GLY A 175 0.04 1.39 -19.55
C GLY A 175 -1.27 2.18 -19.62
N GLY A 176 -1.31 3.38 -19.02
CA GLY A 176 -2.49 4.26 -18.95
C GLY A 176 -3.17 4.34 -17.58
N ASN A 177 -2.71 3.57 -16.58
CA ASN A 177 -3.28 3.61 -15.23
C ASN A 177 -2.52 4.61 -14.33
N GLY A 178 -3.06 5.82 -14.21
CA GLY A 178 -2.51 6.87 -13.33
C GLY A 178 -2.82 6.71 -11.84
N ASN A 179 -3.57 5.67 -11.44
CA ASN A 179 -4.08 5.52 -10.07
C ASN A 179 -3.14 4.69 -9.20
N VAL A 180 -1.90 5.16 -9.02
CA VAL A 180 -0.87 4.43 -8.25
C VAL A 180 -0.58 5.10 -6.91
N VAL A 181 -0.53 4.30 -5.85
CA VAL A 181 0.01 4.66 -4.54
C VAL A 181 1.22 3.77 -4.28
N LEU A 182 2.34 4.38 -3.90
CA LEU A 182 3.58 3.66 -3.65
C LEU A 182 3.68 3.29 -2.18
N CYS A 183 3.82 2.00 -1.83
CA CYS A 183 3.98 1.56 -0.45
C CYS A 183 5.43 1.16 -0.11
N TYR A 184 6.05 1.89 0.83
CA TYR A 184 7.37 1.53 1.34
C TYR A 184 7.24 0.62 2.56
N ARG A 185 7.89 -0.54 2.52
CA ARG A 185 7.78 -1.61 3.52
C ARG A 185 9.13 -2.15 4.00
N GLY A 186 10.20 -1.40 3.73
CA GLY A 186 11.58 -1.76 4.05
C GLY A 186 12.26 -2.67 3.03
N VAL A 187 13.57 -2.77 3.15
CA VAL A 187 14.46 -3.58 2.30
C VAL A 187 15.23 -4.60 3.14
N ARG A 188 15.72 -5.66 2.51
CA ARG A 188 16.56 -6.66 3.16
C ARG A 188 17.94 -6.04 3.40
N GLY A 189 18.28 -5.89 4.67
CA GLY A 189 19.59 -5.41 5.11
C GLY A 189 20.45 -6.55 5.68
N ILE A 190 21.59 -6.16 6.24
CA ILE A 190 22.44 -7.02 7.08
C ILE A 190 21.99 -7.06 8.54
N GLU A 191 21.22 -6.05 8.96
CA GLU A 191 20.64 -5.93 10.30
C GLU A 191 19.57 -7.00 10.54
N ASN A 192 19.50 -7.56 11.75
CA ASN A 192 18.61 -8.68 12.09
C ASN A 192 17.66 -8.41 13.27
N SER A 193 17.73 -7.24 13.91
CA SER A 193 16.80 -6.81 14.97
C SER A 193 15.39 -6.48 14.46
N THR A 194 15.24 -6.28 13.15
CA THR A 194 13.96 -6.08 12.45
C THR A 194 13.90 -7.00 11.23
N ARG A 195 12.69 -7.34 10.78
CA ARG A 195 12.49 -8.22 9.61
C ARG A 195 13.02 -7.60 8.32
N PHE A 196 12.87 -6.29 8.18
CA PHE A 196 13.42 -5.48 7.09
C PHE A 196 13.86 -4.12 7.61
N THR A 197 14.90 -3.55 7.02
CA THR A 197 15.37 -2.21 7.37
C THR A 197 14.42 -1.17 6.79
N MET A 198 13.71 -0.45 7.66
CA MET A 198 12.85 0.66 7.30
C MET A 198 13.68 1.94 7.08
N ASN A 199 14.21 2.12 5.87
CA ASN A 199 14.93 3.35 5.52
C ASN A 199 13.92 4.48 5.22
N VAL A 200 13.58 5.29 6.23
CA VAL A 200 12.71 6.46 6.07
C VAL A 200 13.25 7.48 5.05
N GLY A 201 14.57 7.49 4.80
CA GLY A 201 15.18 8.29 3.73
C GLY A 201 14.66 7.91 2.34
N SER A 202 14.25 6.66 2.11
CA SER A 202 13.61 6.24 0.85
C SER A 202 12.21 6.83 0.67
N ILE A 203 11.46 7.04 1.77
CA ILE A 203 10.17 7.74 1.75
C ILE A 203 10.40 9.22 1.38
N ILE A 204 11.40 9.85 2.01
CA ILE A 204 11.77 11.26 1.75
C ILE A 204 12.19 11.44 0.28
N TYR A 205 13.07 10.57 -0.21
CA TYR A 205 13.51 10.57 -1.61
C TYR A 205 12.33 10.37 -2.56
N ALA A 206 11.49 9.35 -2.36
CA ALA A 206 10.32 9.15 -3.21
C ALA A 206 9.41 10.39 -3.22
N LYS A 207 9.22 11.04 -2.08
CA LYS A 207 8.46 12.29 -1.97
C LYS A 207 9.06 13.46 -2.75
N SER A 208 10.39 13.56 -2.87
CA SER A 208 11.03 14.61 -3.68
C SER A 208 10.91 14.34 -5.18
N GLU A 209 10.90 13.06 -5.57
CA GLU A 209 10.95 12.67 -6.97
C GLU A 209 9.57 12.49 -7.61
N THR A 210 8.58 11.95 -6.89
CA THR A 210 7.28 11.57 -7.48
C THR A 210 6.08 12.39 -7.00
N HIS A 211 5.13 12.60 -7.91
CA HIS A 211 3.83 13.18 -7.58
C HIS A 211 2.87 12.15 -6.94
N LEU A 212 3.18 10.85 -6.97
CA LEU A 212 2.31 9.81 -6.46
C LEU A 212 2.24 9.85 -4.92
N PRO A 213 1.09 9.50 -4.30
CA PRO A 213 1.02 9.38 -2.86
C PRO A 213 1.91 8.24 -2.35
N ILE A 214 2.43 8.42 -1.14
CA ILE A 214 3.31 7.43 -0.49
C ILE A 214 2.59 6.80 0.70
N CYS A 215 2.45 5.49 0.67
CA CYS A 215 2.06 4.63 1.79
C CYS A 215 3.30 4.09 2.49
N ALA A 216 3.19 3.76 3.77
CA ALA A 216 4.19 2.99 4.51
C ALA A 216 3.56 1.80 5.25
N ASP A 217 4.28 0.68 5.29
CA ASP A 217 3.89 -0.56 5.98
C ASP A 217 4.87 -0.83 7.14
N PRO A 218 4.55 -0.34 8.36
CA PRO A 218 5.39 -0.53 9.53
C PRO A 218 5.34 -1.96 10.09
N SER A 219 4.25 -2.70 9.87
CA SER A 219 4.07 -4.05 10.40
C SER A 219 5.03 -5.03 9.75
N HIS A 220 5.05 -5.08 8.41
CA HIS A 220 5.93 -5.98 7.70
C HIS A 220 7.40 -5.57 7.77
N ALA A 221 7.68 -4.26 7.85
CA ALA A 221 9.04 -3.76 7.96
C ALA A 221 9.66 -4.16 9.30
N SER A 222 8.96 -3.88 10.41
CA SER A 222 9.42 -4.25 11.74
C SER A 222 9.46 -5.77 11.95
N GLY A 223 8.38 -6.47 11.57
CA GLY A 223 8.14 -7.85 11.97
C GLY A 223 7.91 -8.02 13.48
N ARG A 224 7.53 -6.92 14.18
CA ARG A 224 7.37 -6.89 15.64
C ARG A 224 6.29 -5.90 16.07
N ARG A 225 5.32 -6.39 16.85
CA ARG A 225 4.17 -5.64 17.34
C ARG A 225 4.56 -4.36 18.08
N ASP A 226 5.57 -4.44 18.94
CA ASP A 226 5.99 -3.33 19.80
C ASP A 226 6.71 -2.21 19.05
N PHE A 227 7.14 -2.45 17.80
CA PHE A 227 7.82 -1.45 16.96
C PHE A 227 6.86 -0.74 16.00
N VAL A 228 5.66 -1.29 15.77
CA VAL A 228 4.71 -0.80 14.76
C VAL A 228 4.38 0.67 14.98
N GLU A 229 4.10 1.10 16.21
CA GLU A 229 3.75 2.49 16.49
C GLU A 229 4.88 3.46 16.15
N SER A 230 6.07 3.25 16.71
CA SER A 230 7.20 4.15 16.49
C SER A 230 7.56 4.23 15.01
N MET A 231 7.50 3.10 14.31
CA MET A 231 7.77 3.03 12.88
C MET A 231 6.69 3.70 12.03
N ALA A 232 5.42 3.59 12.43
CA ALA A 232 4.30 4.31 11.82
C ALA A 232 4.49 5.82 11.94
N LEU A 233 4.78 6.32 13.14
CA LEU A 233 4.99 7.75 13.39
C LEU A 233 6.21 8.29 12.65
N ALA A 234 7.31 7.54 12.62
CA ALA A 234 8.50 7.90 11.84
C ALA A 234 8.19 7.99 10.34
N SER A 235 7.37 7.07 9.82
CA SER A 235 6.96 7.07 8.41
C SER A 235 6.07 8.28 8.06
N VAL A 236 5.17 8.66 8.97
CA VAL A 236 4.35 9.87 8.83
C VAL A 236 5.22 11.13 8.88
N ALA A 237 6.19 11.20 9.80
CA ALA A 237 7.16 12.28 9.87
C ALA A 237 7.99 12.39 8.58
N ALA A 238 8.35 11.27 7.97
CA ALA A 238 9.03 11.21 6.67
C ALA A 238 8.14 11.59 5.48
N GLY A 239 6.82 11.77 5.70
CA GLY A 239 5.88 12.31 4.73
C GLY A 239 4.81 11.34 4.23
N ALA A 240 4.68 10.13 4.77
CA ALA A 240 3.66 9.18 4.33
C ALA A 240 2.24 9.80 4.34
N ASP A 241 1.50 9.57 3.25
CA ASP A 241 0.09 9.95 3.07
C ASP A 241 -0.87 8.83 3.49
N MET A 242 -0.35 7.61 3.63
CA MET A 242 -1.11 6.43 4.01
C MET A 242 -0.27 5.50 4.89
N LEU A 243 -0.91 4.78 5.80
CA LEU A 243 -0.33 3.64 6.49
C LEU A 243 -1.12 2.37 6.17
N GLU A 244 -0.42 1.26 6.00
CA GLU A 244 -0.99 -0.08 5.92
C GLU A 244 -0.51 -0.89 7.14
N ILE A 245 -1.42 -1.27 8.03
CA ILE A 245 -1.08 -1.85 9.33
C ILE A 245 -1.78 -3.19 9.50
N GLU A 246 -1.05 -4.21 9.94
CA GLU A 246 -1.64 -5.52 10.22
C GLU A 246 -2.26 -5.56 11.62
N VAL A 247 -3.52 -5.98 11.70
CA VAL A 247 -4.33 -6.00 12.92
C VAL A 247 -5.08 -7.31 13.02
N HIS A 248 -5.09 -7.89 14.22
CA HIS A 248 -5.84 -9.10 14.53
C HIS A 248 -6.50 -8.95 15.91
N ASN A 249 -7.69 -9.54 16.09
CA ASN A 249 -8.39 -9.46 17.38
C ASN A 249 -7.77 -10.39 18.43
N ASP A 250 -7.20 -11.53 17.99
CA ASP A 250 -6.41 -12.46 18.81
C ASP A 250 -5.05 -12.78 18.16
N PRO A 251 -4.08 -11.85 18.14
CA PRO A 251 -2.85 -11.99 17.36
C PRO A 251 -2.05 -13.26 17.63
N GLU A 252 -2.08 -13.78 18.87
CA GLU A 252 -1.34 -14.99 19.28
C GLU A 252 -1.84 -16.25 18.56
N ARG A 253 -3.08 -16.24 18.05
CA ARG A 253 -3.70 -17.36 17.33
C ARG A 253 -3.75 -17.18 15.81
N ALA A 254 -3.20 -16.09 15.28
CA ALA A 254 -3.24 -15.83 13.85
C ALA A 254 -2.44 -16.87 13.04
N LEU A 255 -2.95 -17.27 11.87
CA LEU A 255 -2.35 -18.28 10.99
C LEU A 255 -1.12 -17.77 10.21
N SER A 256 -0.85 -16.47 10.28
CA SER A 256 0.31 -15.84 9.65
C SER A 256 0.69 -14.57 10.39
N ASP A 257 2.00 -14.32 10.52
CA ASP A 257 2.51 -13.01 10.91
C ASP A 257 1.99 -12.53 12.30
N ALA A 258 1.81 -13.48 13.23
CA ALA A 258 1.35 -13.24 14.60
C ALA A 258 2.22 -12.21 15.37
N ASP A 259 3.54 -12.22 15.12
CA ASP A 259 4.52 -11.40 15.83
C ASP A 259 4.37 -9.90 15.58
N GLN A 260 3.81 -9.49 14.43
CA GLN A 260 3.66 -8.08 14.05
C GLN A 260 2.22 -7.55 14.05
N GLN A 261 1.23 -8.43 14.10
CA GLN A 261 -0.17 -8.00 14.13
C GLN A 261 -0.48 -7.33 15.46
N ILE A 262 -0.91 -6.07 15.43
CA ILE A 262 -1.31 -5.32 16.63
C ILE A 262 -2.78 -5.57 16.96
N THR A 263 -3.22 -5.13 18.14
CA THR A 263 -4.65 -5.19 18.51
C THR A 263 -5.42 -3.99 17.96
N PRO A 264 -6.77 -4.04 17.87
CA PRO A 264 -7.58 -2.86 17.56
C PRO A 264 -7.39 -1.70 18.54
N PHE A 265 -7.10 -1.99 19.81
CA PHE A 265 -6.80 -0.97 20.82
C PHE A 265 -5.51 -0.20 20.48
N ASP A 266 -4.45 -0.92 20.12
CA ASP A 266 -3.20 -0.33 19.64
C ASP A 266 -3.43 0.48 18.37
N LEU A 267 -4.21 -0.05 17.42
CA LEU A 267 -4.53 0.64 16.18
C LEU A 267 -5.15 2.01 16.45
N LYS A 268 -6.17 2.08 17.31
CA LYS A 268 -6.86 3.34 17.64
C LYS A 268 -5.85 4.38 18.16
N ARG A 269 -5.01 3.98 19.12
CA ARG A 269 -3.96 4.82 19.70
C ARG A 269 -2.96 5.31 18.66
N ILE A 270 -2.52 4.44 17.74
CA ILE A 270 -1.61 4.79 16.65
C ILE A 270 -2.27 5.77 15.70
N ILE A 271 -3.52 5.55 15.28
CA ILE A 271 -4.25 6.42 14.36
C ILE A 271 -4.39 7.83 14.94
N GLU A 272 -4.75 7.95 16.22
CA GLU A 272 -4.89 9.23 16.90
C GLU A 272 -3.58 10.02 16.88
N LYS A 273 -2.47 9.37 17.28
CA LYS A 273 -1.13 9.99 17.28
C LYS A 273 -0.65 10.35 15.88
N ALA A 274 -0.81 9.43 14.92
CA ALA A 274 -0.35 9.60 13.54
C ALA A 274 -1.11 10.72 12.82
N ARG A 275 -2.44 10.81 12.99
CA ARG A 275 -3.24 11.90 12.44
C ARG A 275 -2.94 13.24 13.12
N ALA A 276 -2.68 13.25 14.43
CA ALA A 276 -2.24 14.46 15.13
C ALA A 276 -0.90 14.96 14.59
N LEU A 277 0.10 14.09 14.49
CA LEU A 277 1.39 14.41 13.90
C LEU A 277 1.26 14.93 12.47
N LYS A 278 0.45 14.27 11.64
CA LYS A 278 0.22 14.70 10.25
C LYS A 278 -0.34 16.12 10.17
N ARG A 279 -1.31 16.47 11.03
CA ARG A 279 -1.90 17.81 11.06
C ARG A 279 -0.87 18.89 11.40
N GLU A 280 0.00 18.64 12.38
CA GLU A 280 1.06 19.58 12.75
C GLU A 280 2.06 19.79 11.60
N LEU A 281 2.52 18.70 10.96
CA LEU A 281 3.43 18.77 9.81
C LEU A 281 2.83 19.52 8.63
N ASP A 282 1.54 19.29 8.35
CA ASP A 282 0.82 19.99 7.29
C ASP A 282 0.62 21.48 7.63
N ALA A 283 0.45 21.83 8.90
CA ALA A 283 0.37 23.22 9.35
C ALA A 283 1.71 23.95 9.20
N TRP A 284 2.82 23.32 9.62
CA TRP A 284 4.17 23.91 9.47
C TRP A 284 4.53 24.17 8.01
N SER A 285 4.16 23.25 7.12
CA SER A 285 4.42 23.39 5.69
C SER A 285 3.67 24.58 5.06
N LYS A 286 2.54 24.99 5.63
CA LYS A 286 1.77 26.16 5.17
C LYS A 286 2.29 27.50 5.69
N GLN A 287 3.08 27.50 6.77
CA GLN A 287 3.66 28.71 7.36
C GLN A 287 4.98 29.13 6.71
N GLN A 288 5.57 28.29 5.86
CA GLN A 288 6.83 28.54 5.16
C GLN A 288 6.65 29.18 3.76
N TYR A 289 5.44 29.62 3.43
CA TYR A 289 5.07 30.36 2.22
C TYR A 289 4.18 31.55 2.59
#